data_AF-A0A0B0H5X7-F1
#
_entry.id   AF-A0A0B0H5X7-F1
#
_cell.length_a   1.000
_cell.length_b   1.000
_cell.length_c   1.000
_cell.angle_alpha   90.00
_cell.angle_beta   90.00
_cell.angle_gamma   90.00
#
_symmetry.space_group_name_H-M   'P 1'
#
loop_
_entity.id
_entity.type
_entity.pdbx_description
1 polymer ?
#
loop_
_entity_poly.entity_id
_entity_poly.type
_entity_poly.pdbx_seq_one_letter_code
_entity_poly.pdbx_strand_id
1 'polypeptide(L)'
;MPIVVEAVSKEKYAAWVDGKKEAATAALAEASADKTWSMDELMARGEQVYNTACGACHQPTGLGLPPAFPALKGSAFTTTGEISAHLDIIINGKPGTAMAAWGAQLNDLEIAAVTTYERNAWGNDTGDMVRQGGSQQ
;
A
#
# COMPACT_ATOMS: atom_id res chain seq x y z
N MET A 1 1.10 -36.77 -20.12
CA MET A 1 1.36 -35.32 -20.30
C MET A 1 2.86 -35.12 -20.44
N PRO A 2 3.38 -34.74 -21.61
CA PRO A 2 4.80 -34.44 -21.75
C PRO A 2 5.10 -33.12 -21.02
N ILE A 3 6.11 -33.14 -20.16
CA ILE A 3 6.67 -31.93 -19.55
C ILE A 3 7.79 -31.49 -20.48
N VAL A 4 7.75 -30.24 -20.93
CA VAL A 4 8.81 -29.63 -21.76
C VAL A 4 9.62 -28.69 -20.88
N VAL A 5 10.95 -28.83 -20.91
CA VAL A 5 11.88 -27.99 -20.16
C VAL A 5 12.77 -27.24 -21.16
N GLU A 6 12.70 -25.91 -21.15
CA GLU A 6 13.64 -25.04 -21.87
C GLU A 6 14.63 -24.43 -20.88
N ALA A 7 15.93 -24.69 -21.08
CA ALA A 7 16.99 -24.07 -20.30
C ALA A 7 17.41 -22.73 -20.93
N VAL A 8 17.33 -21.65 -20.16
CA VAL A 8 17.69 -20.29 -20.60
C VAL A 8 18.78 -19.69 -19.70
N SER A 9 19.45 -18.61 -20.15
CA SER A 9 20.44 -17.89 -19.34
C SER A 9 19.78 -17.22 -18.13
N LYS A 10 20.58 -16.89 -17.10
CA LYS A 10 20.08 -16.24 -15.87
C LYS A 10 19.38 -14.92 -16.15
N GLU A 11 19.91 -14.14 -17.08
CA GLU A 11 19.37 -12.82 -17.45
C GLU A 11 18.01 -12.98 -18.16
N LYS A 12 17.91 -13.95 -19.08
CA LYS A 12 16.65 -14.30 -19.74
C LYS A 12 15.63 -14.87 -18.77
N TYR A 13 16.07 -15.67 -17.80
CA TYR A 13 15.22 -16.19 -16.75
C TYR A 13 14.69 -15.05 -15.86
N ALA A 14 15.55 -14.13 -15.42
CA ALA A 14 15.16 -12.99 -14.60
C ALA A 14 14.14 -12.11 -15.33
N ALA A 15 14.41 -11.74 -16.58
CA ALA A 15 13.47 -10.95 -17.39
C ALA A 15 12.12 -11.67 -17.61
N TRP A 16 12.14 -12.99 -17.80
CA TRP A 16 10.91 -13.79 -17.89
C TRP A 16 10.14 -13.82 -16.57
N VAL A 17 10.83 -13.99 -15.43
CA VAL A 17 10.22 -13.94 -14.10
C VAL A 17 9.62 -12.57 -13.82
N ASP A 18 10.34 -11.49 -14.14
CA ASP A 18 9.88 -10.13 -13.90
C ASP A 18 8.67 -9.80 -14.79
N GLY A 19 8.69 -10.19 -16.06
CA GLY A 19 7.52 -10.08 -16.93
C GLY A 19 6.32 -10.91 -16.46
N LYS A 20 6.54 -12.07 -15.83
CA LYS A 20 5.46 -12.87 -15.21
C LYS A 20 4.91 -12.20 -13.95
N LYS A 21 5.75 -11.55 -13.15
CA LYS A 21 5.32 -10.78 -11.98
C LYS A 21 4.52 -9.57 -12.42
N GLU A 22 5.03 -8.75 -13.33
CA GLU A 22 4.34 -7.57 -13.86
C GLU A 22 2.97 -7.94 -14.47
N ALA A 23 2.92 -9.02 -15.25
CA ALA A 23 1.65 -9.51 -15.81
C ALA A 23 0.68 -10.01 -14.72
N ALA A 24 1.18 -10.64 -13.65
CA ALA A 24 0.34 -11.04 -12.52
C ALA A 24 -0.16 -9.83 -11.73
N THR A 25 0.66 -8.80 -11.53
CA THR A 25 0.26 -7.54 -10.87
C THR A 25 -0.76 -6.79 -11.71
N ALA A 26 -0.56 -6.72 -13.03
CA ALA A 26 -1.50 -6.10 -13.96
C ALA A 26 -2.83 -6.88 -14.03
N ALA A 27 -2.80 -8.22 -14.09
CA ALA A 27 -4.02 -9.03 -14.07
C ALA A 27 -4.77 -8.95 -12.73
N LEU A 28 -4.05 -8.80 -11.60
CA LEU A 28 -4.67 -8.53 -10.30
C LEU A 28 -5.27 -7.12 -10.23
N ALA A 29 -4.63 -6.12 -10.83
CA ALA A 29 -5.13 -4.75 -10.91
C ALA A 29 -6.36 -4.65 -11.83
N GLU A 30 -6.37 -5.37 -12.96
CA GLU A 30 -7.55 -5.45 -13.84
C GLU A 30 -8.70 -6.22 -13.18
N ALA A 31 -8.41 -7.33 -12.49
CA ALA A 31 -9.42 -8.08 -11.73
C ALA A 31 -9.94 -7.30 -10.51
N SER A 32 -9.20 -6.31 -10.00
CA SER A 32 -9.61 -5.46 -8.88
C SER A 32 -10.36 -4.20 -9.30
N ALA A 33 -10.23 -3.75 -10.55
CA ALA A 33 -10.86 -2.52 -11.05
C ALA A 33 -12.40 -2.60 -11.08
N ASP A 34 -12.97 -3.80 -11.34
CA ASP A 34 -14.42 -4.05 -11.30
C ASP A 34 -14.90 -4.60 -9.95
N LYS A 35 -13.97 -4.92 -9.04
CA LYS A 35 -14.31 -5.46 -7.72
C LYS A 35 -14.56 -4.31 -6.74
N THR A 36 -15.78 -4.26 -6.21
CA THR A 36 -16.07 -3.47 -5.01
C THR A 36 -15.49 -4.17 -3.79
N TRP A 37 -14.51 -3.54 -3.15
CA TRP A 37 -13.91 -4.02 -1.91
C TRP A 37 -14.72 -3.54 -0.70
N SER A 38 -14.90 -4.43 0.28
CA SER A 38 -15.46 -4.11 1.59
C SER A 38 -14.42 -3.45 2.51
N MET A 39 -14.89 -2.81 3.58
CA MET A 39 -14.02 -2.23 4.60
C MET A 39 -13.06 -3.27 5.19
N ASP A 40 -13.60 -4.42 5.59
CA ASP A 40 -12.81 -5.49 6.21
C ASP A 40 -11.71 -6.01 5.28
N GLU A 41 -12.02 -6.14 3.98
CA GLU A 41 -11.02 -6.55 2.99
C GLU A 41 -9.91 -5.50 2.81
N LEU A 42 -10.27 -4.21 2.77
CA LEU A 42 -9.30 -3.12 2.67
C LEU A 42 -8.46 -3.00 3.95
N MET A 43 -9.06 -3.18 5.12
CA MET A 43 -8.35 -3.21 6.40
C MET A 43 -7.35 -4.36 6.45
N ALA A 44 -7.76 -5.57 6.08
CA ALA A 44 -6.88 -6.75 6.09
C ALA A 44 -5.73 -6.60 5.08
N ARG A 45 -6.01 -6.12 3.86
CA ARG A 45 -4.96 -5.86 2.86
C ARG A 45 -4.05 -4.72 3.30
N GLY A 46 -4.62 -3.64 3.82
CA GLY A 46 -3.88 -2.47 4.29
C GLY A 46 -2.96 -2.79 5.45
N GLU A 47 -3.37 -3.67 6.37
CA GLU A 47 -2.53 -4.17 7.46
C GLU A 47 -1.31 -4.94 6.92
N GLN A 48 -1.51 -5.79 5.91
CA GLN A 48 -0.39 -6.52 5.29
C GLN A 48 0.60 -5.55 4.65
N VAL A 49 0.12 -4.60 3.84
CA VAL A 49 0.97 -3.57 3.23
C VAL A 49 1.70 -2.78 4.32
N TYR A 50 0.97 -2.31 5.33
CA TYR A 50 1.52 -1.57 6.46
C TYR A 50 2.67 -2.31 7.14
N ASN A 51 2.48 -3.58 7.48
CA ASN A 51 3.49 -4.38 8.17
C ASN A 51 4.75 -4.61 7.31
N THR A 52 4.60 -4.65 5.98
CA THR A 52 5.72 -4.84 5.06
C THR A 52 6.46 -3.55 4.69
N ALA A 53 5.76 -2.43 4.58
CA ALA A 53 6.30 -1.18 4.02
C ALA A 53 6.45 -0.06 5.06
N CYS A 54 5.50 0.08 5.98
CA CYS A 54 5.38 1.24 6.88
C CYS A 54 5.87 0.93 8.31
N GLY A 55 5.60 -0.29 8.78
CA GLY A 55 5.74 -0.69 10.18
C GLY A 55 7.17 -0.68 10.71
N ALA A 56 8.18 -0.78 9.84
CA ALA A 56 9.59 -0.69 10.24
C ALA A 56 9.93 0.67 10.88
N CYS A 57 9.32 1.76 10.41
CA CYS A 57 9.53 3.11 10.92
C CYS A 57 8.39 3.53 11.86
N HIS A 58 7.15 3.31 11.46
CA HIS A 58 5.96 3.75 12.21
C HIS A 58 5.52 2.80 13.33
N GLN A 59 6.21 1.66 13.47
CA GLN A 59 5.95 0.58 14.43
C GLN A 59 4.60 -0.12 14.21
N PRO A 60 4.45 -1.41 14.53
CA PRO A 60 3.17 -2.12 14.40
C PRO A 60 2.00 -1.47 15.15
N THR A 61 2.30 -0.72 16.21
CA THR A 61 1.32 0.02 17.03
C THR A 61 0.94 1.39 16.47
N GLY A 62 1.56 1.84 15.37
CA GLY A 62 1.38 3.16 14.80
C GLY A 62 1.93 4.30 15.67
N LEU A 63 2.65 4.01 16.75
CA LEU A 63 3.20 5.03 17.66
C LEU A 63 4.52 5.65 17.17
N GLY A 64 5.14 5.06 16.15
CA GLY A 64 6.45 5.48 15.66
C GLY A 64 7.54 5.39 16.72
N LEU A 65 8.59 6.19 16.52
CA LEU A 65 9.69 6.38 17.46
C LEU A 65 10.08 7.87 17.49
N PRO A 66 9.34 8.71 18.24
CA PRO A 66 9.65 10.14 18.31
C PRO A 66 11.04 10.41 18.92
N PRO A 67 11.79 11.41 18.43
CA PRO A 67 11.41 12.36 17.38
C PRO A 67 11.71 11.87 15.94
N ALA A 68 12.31 10.69 15.78
CA ALA A 68 12.80 10.22 14.48
C ALA A 68 11.66 9.81 13.52
N PHE A 69 10.68 9.07 14.02
CA PHE A 69 9.51 8.63 13.26
C PHE A 69 8.23 9.03 13.99
N PRO A 70 7.33 9.80 13.35
CA PRO A 70 6.14 10.29 14.02
C PRO A 70 5.11 9.16 14.24
N ALA A 71 4.26 9.37 15.25
CA ALA A 71 3.08 8.54 15.44
C ALA A 71 2.08 8.78 14.29
N LEU A 72 1.53 7.70 13.76
CA LEU A 72 0.35 7.69 12.90
C LEU A 72 -0.91 7.55 13.76
N LYS A 73 -0.88 6.75 14.82
CA LYS A 73 -2.00 6.63 15.76
C LYS A 73 -2.35 8.00 16.36
N GLY A 74 -3.61 8.41 16.20
CA GLY A 74 -4.15 9.68 16.71
C GLY A 74 -3.58 10.92 16.02
N SER A 75 -2.82 10.78 14.94
CA SER A 75 -2.20 11.91 14.25
C SER A 75 -3.22 12.69 13.44
N ALA A 76 -2.98 14.00 13.25
CA ALA A 76 -3.83 14.81 12.40
C ALA A 76 -3.87 14.29 10.94
N PHE A 77 -2.83 13.64 10.45
CA PHE A 77 -2.81 13.09 9.09
C PHE A 77 -3.73 11.88 8.90
N THR A 78 -3.89 11.07 9.95
CA THR A 78 -4.71 9.85 9.89
C THR A 78 -6.12 10.05 10.42
N THR A 79 -6.42 11.13 11.15
CA THR A 79 -7.75 11.35 11.74
C THR A 79 -8.51 12.48 11.07
N THR A 80 -8.01 13.72 11.15
CA THR A 80 -8.77 14.91 10.74
C THR A 80 -8.31 15.55 9.43
N GLY A 81 -7.13 15.18 8.96
CA GLY A 81 -6.50 15.76 7.78
C GLY A 81 -7.10 15.20 6.49
N GLU A 82 -6.98 16.00 5.43
CA GLU A 82 -7.43 15.63 4.09
C GLU A 82 -6.78 14.32 3.63
N ILE A 83 -7.60 13.40 3.13
CA ILE A 83 -7.12 12.11 2.59
C ILE A 83 -6.16 12.34 1.43
N SER A 84 -6.38 13.37 0.60
CA SER A 84 -5.49 13.71 -0.51
C SER A 84 -4.08 14.09 -0.04
N ALA A 85 -3.96 14.82 1.07
CA ALA A 85 -2.66 15.14 1.66
C ALA A 85 -1.99 13.91 2.28
N HIS A 86 -2.78 12.99 2.85
CA HIS A 86 -2.26 11.71 3.34
C HIS A 86 -1.71 10.84 2.19
N LEU A 87 -2.48 10.73 1.11
CA LEU A 87 -2.08 10.04 -0.12
C LEU A 87 -0.83 10.65 -0.74
N ASP A 88 -0.72 11.98 -0.79
CA ASP A 88 0.46 12.67 -1.32
C ASP A 88 1.73 12.27 -0.59
N ILE A 89 1.70 12.19 0.75
CA ILE A 89 2.85 11.75 1.55
C ILE A 89 3.22 10.29 1.26
N ILE A 90 2.24 9.41 1.06
CA ILE A 90 2.53 7.99 0.76
C ILE A 90 3.11 7.87 -0.65
N ILE A 91 2.52 8.55 -1.63
CA ILE A 91 2.91 8.47 -3.05
C ILE A 91 4.28 9.12 -3.25
N ASN A 92 4.47 10.35 -2.76
CA ASN A 92 5.64 11.19 -3.05
C ASN A 92 6.69 11.19 -1.93
N GLY A 93 6.41 10.54 -0.80
CA GLY A 93 7.24 10.62 0.39
C GLY A 93 7.19 12.01 1.02
N LYS A 94 8.14 12.31 1.89
CA LYS A 94 8.27 13.64 2.49
C LYS A 94 9.71 14.16 2.36
N PRO A 95 9.96 15.14 1.46
CA PRO A 95 11.30 15.71 1.27
C PRO A 95 11.91 16.23 2.58
N GLY A 96 13.21 16.00 2.75
CA GLY A 96 13.94 16.37 3.97
C GLY A 96 13.70 15.45 5.17
N THR A 97 13.06 14.29 4.97
CA THR A 97 12.87 13.25 5.99
C THR A 97 13.25 11.86 5.46
N ALA A 98 13.20 10.85 6.32
CA ALA A 98 13.41 9.45 5.93
C ALA A 98 12.16 8.79 5.28
N MET A 99 11.04 9.50 5.14
CA MET A 99 9.82 8.95 4.53
C MET A 99 9.99 8.80 3.02
N ALA A 100 10.14 7.55 2.57
CA ALA A 100 10.30 7.19 1.17
C ALA A 100 9.00 7.38 0.36
N ALA A 101 9.15 7.56 -0.96
CA ALA A 101 8.05 7.58 -1.92
C ALA A 101 7.66 6.16 -2.31
N TRP A 102 6.37 5.82 -2.18
CA TRP A 102 5.86 4.48 -2.48
C TRP A 102 5.08 4.40 -3.79
N GLY A 103 4.82 5.52 -4.47
CA GLY A 103 4.00 5.55 -5.68
C GLY A 103 4.52 4.71 -6.86
N ALA A 104 5.81 4.37 -6.89
CA ALA A 104 6.40 3.49 -7.89
C ALA A 104 6.53 2.03 -7.43
N GLN A 105 6.30 1.76 -6.14
CA GLN A 105 6.53 0.44 -5.51
C GLN A 105 5.21 -0.25 -5.15
N LEU A 106 4.17 0.53 -4.83
CA LEU A 106 2.84 0.05 -4.50
C LEU A 106 1.87 0.40 -5.63
N ASN A 107 0.92 -0.50 -5.91
CA ASN A 107 -0.18 -0.18 -6.81
C ASN A 107 -1.28 0.63 -6.10
N ASP A 108 -2.22 1.18 -6.88
CA ASP A 108 -3.32 1.99 -6.36
C ASP A 108 -4.17 1.28 -5.29
N LEU A 109 -4.32 -0.06 -5.38
CA LEU A 109 -5.11 -0.82 -4.41
C LEU A 109 -4.38 -0.88 -3.07
N GLU A 110 -3.08 -1.11 -3.11
CA GLU A 110 -2.23 -1.18 -1.91
C GLU A 110 -2.15 0.19 -1.24
N ILE A 111 -2.01 1.26 -2.02
CA ILE A 111 -2.02 2.62 -1.50
C ILE A 111 -3.40 2.94 -0.87
N ALA A 112 -4.49 2.66 -1.57
CA ALA A 112 -5.83 2.87 -1.04
C ALA A 112 -6.09 2.04 0.24
N ALA A 113 -5.69 0.77 0.24
CA ALA A 113 -5.85 -0.12 1.37
C ALA A 113 -5.01 0.32 2.58
N VAL A 114 -3.73 0.67 2.40
CA VAL A 114 -2.87 1.11 3.51
C VAL A 114 -3.33 2.43 4.10
N THR A 115 -3.77 3.39 3.26
CA THR A 115 -4.36 4.64 3.75
C THR A 115 -5.64 4.39 4.52
N THR A 116 -6.51 3.49 4.03
CA THR A 116 -7.73 3.07 4.75
C THR A 116 -7.37 2.45 6.10
N TYR A 117 -6.40 1.55 6.14
CA TYR A 117 -5.93 0.91 7.37
C TYR A 117 -5.39 1.94 8.36
N GLU A 118 -4.47 2.81 7.97
CA GLU A 118 -3.86 3.80 8.87
C GLU A 118 -4.89 4.76 9.48
N ARG A 119 -5.96 5.09 8.76
CA ARG A 119 -7.03 5.98 9.23
C ARG A 119 -8.04 5.30 10.15
N ASN A 120 -8.09 3.97 10.17
CA ASN A 120 -9.07 3.22 10.99
C ASN A 120 -8.42 2.28 12.01
N ALA A 121 -7.11 2.06 11.91
CA ALA A 121 -6.37 1.25 12.86
C ALA A 121 -6.15 1.97 14.20
N TRP A 122 -5.85 1.17 15.22
CA TRP A 122 -5.45 1.63 16.55
C TRP A 122 -6.45 2.53 17.29
N GLY A 123 -7.73 2.51 16.90
CA GLY A 123 -8.79 3.35 17.46
C GLY A 123 -8.87 4.75 16.82
N ASN A 124 -8.30 4.93 15.63
CA ASN A 124 -8.53 6.15 14.84
C ASN A 124 -9.97 6.22 14.34
N ASP A 125 -10.58 5.08 13.99
CA ASP A 125 -12.01 4.86 13.72
C ASP A 125 -12.69 5.97 12.90
N THR A 126 -12.03 6.54 11.89
CA THR A 126 -12.59 7.66 11.12
C THR A 126 -13.75 7.24 10.22
N GLY A 127 -13.83 5.96 9.86
CA GLY A 127 -14.77 5.44 8.86
C GLY A 127 -14.33 5.71 7.42
N ASP A 128 -13.17 6.34 7.21
CA ASP A 128 -12.69 6.69 5.89
C ASP A 128 -12.28 5.45 5.09
N MET A 129 -12.80 5.34 3.87
CA MET A 129 -12.46 4.27 2.94
C MET A 129 -11.95 4.86 1.63
N VAL A 130 -10.70 4.56 1.28
CA VAL A 130 -10.10 4.96 0.01
C VAL A 130 -10.35 3.84 -1.02
N ARG A 131 -10.87 4.20 -2.20
CA ARG A 131 -11.21 3.26 -3.28
C ARG A 131 -10.31 3.50 -4.49
N GLN A 132 -10.03 2.44 -5.26
CA GLN A 132 -9.37 2.60 -6.56
C GLN A 132 -10.30 3.30 -7.56
N GLY A 133 -9.80 4.31 -8.27
CA GLY A 133 -10.40 4.80 -9.51
C GLY A 133 -11.69 5.64 -9.43
N GLY A 134 -12.05 6.26 -8.30
CA GLY A 134 -13.22 7.14 -8.28
C GLY A 134 -13.41 7.87 -6.97
N SER A 135 -13.69 9.17 -7.09
CA SER A 135 -14.00 10.14 -6.05
C SER A 135 -14.68 9.55 -4.82
N GLN A 136 -14.15 9.91 -3.65
CA GLN A 136 -14.85 9.86 -2.37
C GLN A 136 -16.27 10.40 -2.55
N GLN A 137 -17.25 9.61 -2.16
CA GLN A 137 -18.62 10.08 -1.90
C GLN A 137 -18.80 10.11 -0.39
#